data_AF-A0A317IFH7-F1
#
_entry.id   AF-A0A317IFH7-F1
#
_cell.length_a   1.000
_cell.length_b   1.000
_cell.length_c   1.000
_cell.angle_alpha   90.00
_cell.angle_beta   90.00
_cell.angle_gamma   90.00
#
_symmetry.space_group_name_H-M   'P 1'
#
loop_
_entity.id
_entity.type
_entity.pdbx_description
1 polymer ?
#
loop_
_entity_poly.entity_id
_entity_poly.type
_entity_poly.pdbx_seq_one_letter_code
_entity_poly.pdbx_strand_id
1 'polypeptide(L)'
;MGPFLTVQLDRRSRQSLQRQLYAALRRAILEGRLGPGARLPATRLLAEDLGISRNTVAAAFEQLWAEGYVEGRVGSGTYVASKLPEDLLAVCGRQASERVPFPKTLKPSERGRMLAAIPAALRGGHEAPRPFNPGLAALDRFPRELWARLSARLVRRAPAALLTYGDPAGYLPLRRAIAEYVRAARGVRAEADQIIVTAGSQQGLDLAARVLLDVHDTAWVEDPGYLGARGALLAAGI
;
A
#
# COMPACT_ATOMS: atom_id res chain seq x y z
N MET A 1 42.13 -7.47 -26.72
CA MET A 1 41.00 -6.71 -27.26
C MET A 1 39.74 -7.20 -26.56
N GLY A 2 39.11 -6.38 -25.71
CA GLY A 2 37.92 -6.75 -24.94
C GLY A 2 36.62 -6.39 -25.68
N PRO A 3 35.50 -7.07 -25.42
CA PRO A 3 34.26 -6.90 -26.15
C PRO A 3 33.69 -5.50 -25.94
N PHE A 4 33.47 -4.77 -27.05
CA PHE A 4 32.93 -3.42 -27.07
C PHE A 4 31.49 -3.43 -26.56
N LEU A 5 31.30 -2.94 -25.35
CA LEU A 5 29.98 -2.71 -24.79
C LEU A 5 29.41 -1.43 -25.43
N THR A 6 28.59 -1.57 -26.46
CA THR A 6 27.93 -0.43 -27.10
C THR A 6 26.88 0.15 -26.14
N VAL A 7 27.30 1.10 -25.29
CA VAL A 7 26.41 1.88 -24.43
C VAL A 7 26.02 3.15 -25.18
N GLN A 8 24.74 3.30 -25.51
CA GLN A 8 24.19 4.54 -26.05
C GLN A 8 23.78 5.46 -24.89
N LEU A 9 24.35 6.65 -24.80
CA LEU A 9 24.04 7.66 -23.79
C LEU A 9 23.33 8.85 -24.43
N ASP A 10 22.21 9.28 -23.85
CA ASP A 10 21.46 10.44 -24.32
C ASP A 10 21.71 11.65 -23.41
N ARG A 11 22.43 12.64 -23.94
CA ARG A 11 22.72 13.90 -23.24
C ARG A 11 21.51 14.83 -23.10
N ARG A 12 20.45 14.62 -23.89
CA ARG A 12 19.22 15.43 -23.86
C ARG A 12 18.18 14.89 -22.89
N SER A 13 18.41 13.69 -22.35
CA SER A 13 17.54 13.09 -21.34
C SER A 13 17.60 13.85 -20.01
N ARG A 14 16.49 13.80 -19.24
CA ARG A 14 16.43 14.32 -17.86
C ARG A 14 17.27 13.49 -16.87
N GLN A 15 17.71 12.29 -17.27
CA GLN A 15 18.54 11.43 -16.41
C GLN A 15 20.03 11.78 -16.55
N SER A 16 20.75 11.81 -15.44
CA SER A 16 22.20 12.04 -15.46
C SER A 16 22.93 10.94 -16.24
N LEU A 17 24.04 11.29 -16.89
CA LEU A 17 24.86 10.34 -17.65
C LEU A 17 25.41 9.20 -16.78
N GLN A 18 25.65 9.47 -15.49
CA GLN A 18 26.02 8.45 -14.50
C GLN A 18 24.91 7.39 -14.38
N ARG A 19 23.65 7.82 -14.20
CA ARG A 19 22.51 6.91 -14.02
C ARG A 19 22.24 6.09 -15.28
N GLN A 20 22.39 6.71 -16.45
CA GLN A 20 22.25 6.01 -17.73
C GLN A 20 23.34 4.95 -17.92
N LEU A 21 24.59 5.28 -17.60
CA LEU A 21 25.72 4.34 -17.68
C LEU A 21 25.57 3.19 -16.68
N TYR A 22 25.22 3.49 -15.42
CA TYR A 22 24.92 2.48 -14.41
C TYR A 22 23.81 1.53 -14.89
N ALA A 23 22.69 2.06 -15.39
CA ALA A 23 21.57 1.24 -15.83
C ALA A 23 21.93 0.34 -17.03
N ALA A 24 22.71 0.87 -17.98
CA ALA A 24 23.16 0.11 -19.15
C ALA A 24 24.12 -1.03 -18.76
N LEU A 25 25.06 -0.77 -17.85
CA LEU A 25 26.01 -1.77 -17.36
C LEU A 25 25.32 -2.82 -16.51
N ARG A 26 24.44 -2.42 -15.57
CA ARG A 26 23.62 -3.34 -14.78
C ARG A 26 22.79 -4.26 -15.68
N ARG A 27 22.14 -3.70 -16.70
CA ARG A 27 21.37 -4.46 -17.67
C ARG A 27 22.25 -5.45 -18.45
N ALA A 28 23.44 -5.05 -18.88
CA ALA A 28 24.37 -5.95 -19.57
C ALA A 28 24.85 -7.11 -18.70
N ILE A 29 25.06 -6.88 -17.40
CA ILE A 29 25.39 -7.91 -16.42
C ILE A 29 24.22 -8.88 -16.24
N LEU A 30 23.01 -8.37 -16.03
CA LEU A 30 21.80 -9.19 -15.81
C LEU A 30 21.38 -10.01 -17.03
N GLU A 31 21.56 -9.48 -18.23
CA GLU A 31 21.28 -10.17 -19.50
C GLU A 31 22.39 -11.17 -19.87
N GLY A 32 23.45 -11.30 -19.07
CA GLY A 32 24.58 -12.20 -19.32
C GLY A 32 25.52 -11.76 -20.45
N ARG A 33 25.33 -10.55 -21.01
CA ARG A 33 26.26 -9.97 -22.01
C ARG A 33 27.62 -9.65 -21.39
N LEU A 34 27.63 -9.30 -20.10
CA LEU A 34 28.80 -9.26 -19.24
C LEU A 34 28.70 -10.42 -18.25
N GLY A 35 29.31 -11.55 -18.60
CA GLY A 35 29.27 -12.76 -17.76
C GLY A 35 29.96 -12.58 -16.41
N PRO A 36 29.65 -13.43 -15.41
CA PRO A 36 30.33 -13.45 -14.12
C PRO A 36 31.85 -13.57 -14.29
N GLY A 37 32.62 -12.75 -13.55
CA GLY A 37 34.08 -12.72 -13.66
C GLY A 37 34.63 -12.00 -14.91
N ALA A 38 33.77 -11.45 -15.79
CA ALA A 38 34.23 -10.62 -16.90
C ALA A 38 34.90 -9.34 -16.38
N ARG A 39 36.01 -8.95 -17.02
CA ARG A 39 36.74 -7.73 -16.68
C ARG A 39 36.06 -6.52 -17.32
N LEU A 40 35.71 -5.53 -16.51
CA LEU A 40 35.24 -4.24 -16.99
C LEU A 40 36.41 -3.40 -17.56
N PRO A 41 36.16 -2.54 -18.57
CA PRO A 41 37.17 -1.61 -19.05
C PRO A 41 37.66 -0.68 -17.93
N ALA A 42 38.90 -0.21 -18.05
CA ALA A 42 39.42 0.80 -17.15
C ALA A 42 38.56 2.08 -17.26
N THR A 43 38.29 2.74 -16.11
CA THR A 43 37.43 3.94 -16.07
C THR A 43 37.92 5.07 -16.99
N ARG A 44 39.22 5.15 -17.26
CA ARG A 44 39.82 6.09 -18.23
C ARG A 44 39.45 5.75 -19.68
N LEU A 45 39.65 4.50 -20.09
CA LEU A 45 39.34 4.05 -21.45
C LEU A 45 37.85 4.17 -21.75
N LEU A 46 37.00 3.77 -20.79
CA LEU A 46 35.55 3.86 -20.96
C LEU A 46 35.05 5.32 -21.02
N ALA A 47 35.72 6.23 -20.31
CA ALA A 47 35.41 7.65 -20.37
C ALA A 47 35.79 8.26 -21.73
N GLU A 48 36.94 7.88 -22.28
CA GLU A 48 37.40 8.29 -23.62
C GLU A 48 36.46 7.76 -24.71
N ASP A 49 36.14 6.46 -24.69
CA ASP A 49 35.27 5.81 -25.68
C ASP A 49 33.85 6.42 -25.70
N LEU A 50 33.31 6.78 -24.53
CA LEU A 50 31.97 7.37 -24.39
C LEU A 50 31.98 8.90 -24.48
N GLY A 51 33.15 9.53 -24.51
CA GLY A 51 33.31 10.99 -24.52
C GLY A 51 32.69 11.69 -23.31
N ILE A 52 32.80 11.10 -22.11
CA ILE A 52 32.25 11.63 -20.85
C ILE A 52 33.34 11.81 -19.78
N SER A 53 33.04 12.54 -18.71
CA SER A 53 33.98 12.71 -17.60
C SER A 53 34.29 11.39 -16.90
N ARG A 54 35.57 11.19 -16.56
CA ARG A 54 36.04 10.06 -15.74
C ARG A 54 35.29 9.96 -14.41
N ASN A 55 34.94 11.10 -13.79
CA ASN A 55 34.22 11.11 -12.52
C ASN A 55 32.81 10.50 -12.66
N THR A 56 32.16 10.71 -13.80
CA THR A 56 30.84 10.13 -14.11
C THR A 56 30.93 8.61 -14.25
N VAL A 57 31.99 8.10 -14.89
CA VAL A 57 32.24 6.66 -15.03
C VAL A 57 32.58 6.04 -13.69
N ALA A 58 33.46 6.68 -12.91
CA ALA A 58 33.83 6.24 -11.58
C ALA A 58 32.60 6.13 -10.66
N ALA A 59 31.74 7.16 -10.65
CA ALA A 59 30.54 7.16 -9.82
C ALA A 59 29.50 6.09 -10.23
N ALA A 60 29.43 5.72 -11.52
CA ALA A 60 28.60 4.60 -11.97
C ALA A 60 29.17 3.24 -11.53
N PHE A 61 30.50 3.09 -11.56
CA PHE A 61 31.20 1.89 -11.09
C PHE A 61 31.11 1.74 -9.57
N GLU A 62 31.27 2.83 -8.82
CA GLU A 62 31.08 2.86 -7.37
C GLU A 62 29.67 2.42 -7.00
N GLN A 63 28.65 2.86 -7.74
CA GLN A 63 27.28 2.43 -7.51
C GLN A 63 27.08 0.93 -7.80
N LEU A 64 27.62 0.42 -8.92
CA LEU A 64 27.59 -1.02 -9.22
C LEU A 64 28.31 -1.84 -8.14
N TRP A 65 29.40 -1.31 -7.57
CA TRP A 65 30.16 -1.95 -6.52
C TRP A 65 29.39 -1.96 -5.20
N ALA A 66 28.81 -0.81 -4.82
CA ALA A 66 27.99 -0.67 -3.61
C ALA A 66 26.76 -1.58 -3.63
N GLU A 67 26.19 -1.83 -4.81
CA GLU A 67 25.05 -2.73 -4.99
C GLU A 67 25.47 -4.20 -5.23
N GLY A 68 26.76 -4.50 -5.33
CA GLY A 68 27.28 -5.88 -5.42
C GLY A 68 27.30 -6.49 -6.82
N TYR A 69 27.15 -5.70 -7.89
CA TYR A 69 27.25 -6.18 -9.27
C TYR A 69 28.69 -6.38 -9.75
N VAL A 70 29.63 -5.68 -9.13
CA VAL A 70 31.05 -5.72 -9.51
C VAL A 70 31.93 -5.80 -8.27
N GLU A 71 33.08 -6.43 -8.41
CA GLU A 71 34.08 -6.62 -7.38
C GLU A 71 35.41 -6.00 -7.84
N GLY A 72 36.09 -5.29 -6.94
CA GLY A 72 37.44 -4.79 -7.17
C GLY A 72 38.47 -5.81 -6.72
N ARG A 73 39.42 -6.19 -7.59
CA ARG A 73 40.62 -6.95 -7.20
C ARG A 73 41.81 -5.99 -7.17
N VAL A 74 42.45 -5.86 -6.00
CA VAL A 74 43.61 -4.96 -5.80
C VAL A 74 44.67 -5.26 -6.87
N GLY A 75 45.09 -4.23 -7.60
CA GLY A 75 46.08 -4.34 -8.69
C GLY A 75 45.60 -4.96 -10.01
N SER A 76 44.38 -5.52 -10.09
CA SER A 76 43.90 -6.28 -11.26
C SER A 76 42.71 -5.63 -12.00
N GLY A 77 41.98 -4.71 -11.37
CA GLY A 77 40.87 -3.96 -11.96
C GLY A 77 39.50 -4.39 -11.43
N THR A 78 38.44 -3.96 -12.11
CA THR A 78 37.04 -4.22 -11.74
C THR A 78 36.49 -5.39 -12.56
N TYR A 79 35.86 -6.35 -11.88
CA TYR A 79 35.29 -7.55 -12.49
C TYR A 79 33.81 -7.67 -12.12
N VAL A 80 33.00 -8.29 -12.97
CA VAL A 80 31.61 -8.63 -12.62
C VAL A 80 31.60 -9.65 -11.49
N ALA A 81 30.77 -9.43 -10.48
CA ALA A 81 30.67 -10.32 -9.33
C ALA A 81 30.33 -11.75 -9.75
N SER A 82 30.93 -12.73 -9.06
CA SER A 82 30.73 -14.15 -9.37
C SER A 82 29.34 -14.67 -8.98
N LYS A 83 28.72 -14.02 -7.99
CA LYS A 83 27.33 -14.20 -7.58
C LYS A 83 26.67 -12.83 -7.56
N LEU A 84 25.64 -12.65 -8.38
CA LEU A 84 24.90 -11.40 -8.42
C LEU A 84 23.91 -11.32 -7.24
N PRO A 85 23.54 -10.12 -6.77
CA PRO A 85 22.52 -9.94 -5.75
C PRO A 85 21.20 -10.65 -6.09
N GLU A 86 20.82 -10.66 -7.37
CA GLU A 86 19.65 -11.39 -7.89
C GLU A 86 19.79 -12.91 -7.83
N ASP A 87 21.00 -13.45 -7.75
CA ASP A 87 21.24 -14.88 -7.52
C ASP A 87 21.02 -15.22 -6.03
N LEU A 88 21.40 -14.31 -5.13
CA LEU A 88 21.22 -14.48 -3.67
C LEU A 88 19.77 -14.25 -3.23
N LEU A 89 19.05 -13.34 -3.90
CA LEU A 89 17.61 -13.16 -3.73
C LEU A 89 16.79 -14.31 -4.34
N ALA A 90 17.40 -15.12 -5.22
CA ALA A 90 16.78 -16.31 -5.81
C ALA A 90 16.84 -17.56 -4.91
N VAL A 91 17.07 -17.43 -3.60
CA VAL A 91 17.07 -18.53 -2.60
C VAL A 91 15.69 -19.18 -2.39
N CYS A 92 14.72 -18.94 -3.27
CA CYS A 92 13.60 -19.83 -3.54
C CYS A 92 13.39 -19.96 -5.06
N GLY A 93 14.05 -20.97 -5.67
CA GLY A 93 13.67 -21.51 -6.98
C GLY A 93 14.16 -20.71 -8.20
N ARG A 94 15.30 -21.14 -8.75
CA ARG A 94 15.71 -20.90 -10.15
C ARG A 94 15.49 -22.12 -11.06
N GLN A 95 14.52 -22.96 -10.75
CA GLN A 95 13.57 -23.26 -11.82
C GLN A 95 12.91 -21.92 -12.09
N ALA A 96 12.71 -21.51 -13.34
CA ALA A 96 11.76 -20.44 -13.61
C ALA A 96 10.59 -20.69 -12.66
N SER A 97 10.28 -19.75 -11.77
CA SER A 97 8.94 -19.72 -11.24
C SER A 97 8.12 -19.66 -12.52
N GLU A 98 7.61 -20.82 -12.97
CA GLU A 98 6.23 -20.90 -13.35
C GLU A 98 5.60 -19.94 -12.35
N ARG A 99 5.23 -18.76 -12.82
CA ARG A 99 4.27 -17.95 -12.10
C ARG A 99 3.23 -19.00 -11.78
N VAL A 100 3.16 -19.49 -10.54
CA VAL A 100 2.11 -20.42 -10.17
C VAL A 100 0.89 -19.65 -10.62
N PRO A 101 0.22 -20.05 -11.72
CA PRO A 101 -0.69 -19.15 -12.37
C PRO A 101 -1.68 -18.83 -11.27
N PHE A 102 -1.78 -17.56 -10.87
CA PHE A 102 -2.80 -17.15 -9.92
C PHE A 102 -4.06 -17.81 -10.45
N PRO A 103 -4.67 -18.76 -9.71
CA PRO A 103 -5.66 -19.62 -10.31
C PRO A 103 -6.68 -18.70 -10.95
N LYS A 104 -6.77 -18.73 -12.28
CA LYS A 104 -7.64 -17.80 -13.04
C LYS A 104 -9.11 -17.96 -12.64
N THR A 105 -9.38 -18.96 -11.80
CA THR A 105 -10.67 -19.41 -11.30
C THR A 105 -10.70 -19.50 -9.77
N LEU A 106 -10.05 -18.58 -9.05
CA LEU A 106 -10.39 -18.37 -7.64
C LEU A 106 -11.86 -17.94 -7.56
N LYS A 107 -12.76 -18.91 -7.32
CA LYS A 107 -14.17 -18.65 -7.09
C LYS A 107 -14.32 -18.15 -5.66
N PRO A 108 -15.03 -17.03 -5.43
CA PRO A 108 -15.39 -16.64 -4.08
C PRO A 108 -16.14 -17.78 -3.38
N SER A 109 -16.01 -17.86 -2.06
CA SER A 109 -16.85 -18.74 -1.26
C SER A 109 -18.34 -18.46 -1.53
N GLU A 110 -19.22 -19.38 -1.17
CA GLU A 110 -20.66 -19.15 -1.27
C GLU A 110 -21.09 -17.85 -0.57
N ARG A 111 -20.60 -17.63 0.65
CA ARG A 111 -20.76 -16.35 1.37
C ARG A 111 -20.23 -15.17 0.56
N GLY A 112 -19.05 -15.28 -0.05
CA GLY A 112 -18.48 -14.23 -0.90
C GLY A 112 -19.34 -13.89 -2.12
N ARG A 113 -19.94 -14.91 -2.77
CA ARG A 113 -20.87 -14.71 -3.90
C ARG A 113 -22.17 -14.04 -3.46
N MET A 114 -22.74 -14.48 -2.32
CA MET A 114 -23.93 -13.88 -1.72
C MET A 114 -23.71 -12.41 -1.37
N LEU A 115 -22.57 -12.09 -0.75
CA LEU A 115 -22.20 -10.72 -0.41
C LEU A 115 -22.01 -9.85 -1.65
N ALA A 116 -21.37 -10.39 -2.69
CA ALA A 116 -21.17 -9.67 -3.95
C ALA A 116 -22.49 -9.37 -4.70
N ALA A 117 -23.53 -10.17 -4.45
CA ALA A 117 -24.86 -9.98 -5.03
C ALA A 117 -25.70 -8.92 -4.31
N ILE A 118 -25.30 -8.46 -3.12
CA ILE A 118 -26.01 -7.37 -2.42
C ILE A 118 -25.81 -6.08 -3.24
N PRO A 119 -26.89 -5.41 -3.68
CA PRO A 119 -26.79 -4.16 -4.40
C PRO A 119 -25.99 -3.15 -3.58
N ALA A 120 -24.81 -2.80 -4.08
CA ALA A 120 -23.93 -1.87 -3.40
C ALA A 120 -24.42 -0.44 -3.65
N ALA A 121 -25.56 -0.09 -3.05
CA ALA A 121 -26.17 1.24 -3.11
C ALA A 121 -25.26 2.36 -2.56
N LEU A 122 -24.12 2.00 -1.97
CA LEU A 122 -23.14 2.89 -1.36
C LEU A 122 -21.76 2.83 -2.03
N ARG A 123 -21.63 2.36 -3.28
CA ARG A 123 -20.40 2.57 -4.07
C ARG A 123 -20.30 4.05 -4.46
N GLY A 124 -20.00 4.90 -3.49
CA GLY A 124 -19.52 6.25 -3.75
C GLY A 124 -18.18 6.14 -4.46
N GLY A 125 -18.16 6.34 -5.77
CA GLY A 125 -16.92 6.60 -6.48
C GLY A 125 -16.27 7.89 -5.96
N HIS A 126 -14.99 8.09 -6.28
CA HIS A 126 -14.26 9.34 -6.00
C HIS A 126 -14.78 10.56 -6.81
N GLU A 127 -15.98 10.49 -7.39
CA GLU A 127 -16.57 11.57 -8.16
C GLU A 127 -17.11 12.68 -7.24
N ALA A 128 -17.15 13.90 -7.78
CA ALA A 128 -17.79 15.02 -7.10
C ALA A 128 -19.26 14.66 -6.75
N PRO A 129 -19.75 15.06 -5.57
CA PRO A 129 -21.14 14.81 -5.18
C PRO A 129 -22.10 15.36 -6.23
N ARG A 130 -23.07 14.56 -6.65
CA ARG A 130 -24.18 15.01 -7.51
C ARG A 130 -25.37 15.45 -6.64
N PRO A 131 -26.20 16.42 -7.08
CA PRO A 131 -27.44 16.77 -6.41
C PRO A 131 -28.36 15.56 -6.20
N PHE A 132 -29.24 15.63 -5.21
CA PHE A 132 -30.21 14.59 -4.86
C PHE A 132 -29.59 13.24 -4.45
N ASN A 133 -28.45 13.29 -3.74
CA ASN A 133 -27.87 12.12 -3.09
C ASN A 133 -28.25 12.09 -1.59
N PRO A 134 -29.26 11.31 -1.18
CA PRO A 134 -29.78 11.32 0.19
C PRO A 134 -28.80 10.79 1.24
N GLY A 135 -27.70 10.14 0.82
CA GLY A 135 -26.68 9.60 1.72
C GLY A 135 -25.55 10.58 2.06
N LEU A 136 -25.53 11.78 1.48
CA LEU A 136 -24.46 12.76 1.68
C LEU A 136 -24.96 14.00 2.42
N ALA A 137 -24.26 14.36 3.50
CA ALA A 137 -24.48 15.62 4.20
C ALA A 137 -23.95 16.81 3.39
N ALA A 138 -24.35 18.02 3.78
CA ALA A 138 -23.86 19.28 3.20
C ALA A 138 -22.35 19.47 3.45
N LEU A 139 -21.52 19.02 2.51
CA LEU A 139 -20.05 19.00 2.63
C LEU A 139 -19.42 20.41 2.64
N ASP A 140 -20.13 21.40 2.10
CA ASP A 140 -19.80 22.82 2.11
C ASP A 140 -20.02 23.46 3.49
N ARG A 141 -20.92 22.89 4.31
CA ARG A 141 -21.22 23.35 5.68
C ARG A 141 -20.32 22.74 6.75
N PHE A 142 -19.42 21.83 6.38
CA PHE A 142 -18.50 21.22 7.34
C PHE A 142 -17.54 22.28 7.92
N PRO A 143 -17.42 22.41 9.26
CA PRO A 143 -16.67 23.48 9.90
C PRO A 143 -15.14 23.21 9.88
N ARG A 144 -14.53 23.29 8.70
CA ARG A 144 -13.11 22.92 8.45
C ARG A 144 -12.14 23.60 9.40
N GLU A 145 -12.29 24.91 9.61
CA GLU A 145 -11.39 25.69 10.47
C GLU A 145 -11.49 25.31 11.95
N LEU A 146 -12.71 25.11 12.45
CA LEU A 146 -12.92 24.65 13.83
C LEU A 146 -12.33 23.25 14.02
N TRP A 147 -12.62 22.34 13.09
CA TRP A 147 -12.11 20.98 13.12
C TRP A 147 -10.57 20.94 13.09
N ALA A 148 -9.94 21.72 12.21
CA ALA A 148 -8.49 21.82 12.13
C ALA A 148 -7.87 22.34 13.44
N ARG A 149 -8.44 23.41 14.02
CA ARG A 149 -7.97 23.97 15.29
C ARG A 149 -8.06 22.97 16.44
N LEU A 150 -9.20 22.29 16.57
CA LEU A 150 -9.42 21.29 17.63
C LEU A 150 -8.50 20.08 17.46
N SER A 151 -8.39 19.55 16.24
CA SER A 151 -7.53 18.41 15.92
C SER A 151 -6.07 18.72 16.23
N ALA A 152 -5.57 19.87 15.76
CA ALA A 152 -4.20 20.28 16.00
C ALA A 152 -3.90 20.51 17.51
N ARG A 153 -4.87 21.04 18.26
CA ARG A 153 -4.75 21.20 19.72
C ARG A 153 -4.64 19.85 20.43
N LEU A 154 -5.45 18.87 20.04
CA LEU A 154 -5.47 17.55 20.67
C LEU A 154 -4.22 16.75 20.33
N VAL A 155 -3.82 16.70 19.05
CA VAL A 155 -2.65 15.94 18.60
C VAL A 155 -1.35 16.45 19.26
N ARG A 156 -1.17 17.77 19.37
CA ARG A 156 0.03 18.35 20.02
C ARG A 156 0.19 17.99 21.49
N ARG A 157 -0.88 17.56 22.17
CA ARG A 157 -0.88 17.22 23.60
C ARG A 157 -1.33 15.78 23.85
N ALA A 158 -1.36 14.95 22.81
CA ALA A 158 -1.85 13.59 22.91
C ALA A 158 -0.90 12.76 23.80
N PRO A 159 -1.36 12.17 24.91
CA PRO A 159 -0.54 11.24 25.68
C PRO A 159 -0.23 10.01 24.83
N ALA A 160 0.90 9.35 25.10
CA ALA A 160 1.34 8.17 24.35
C ALA A 160 0.28 7.07 24.27
N ALA A 161 -0.57 6.93 25.30
CA ALA A 161 -1.68 5.98 25.32
C ALA A 161 -2.73 6.19 24.20
N LEU A 162 -2.87 7.41 23.67
CA LEU A 162 -3.74 7.68 22.51
C LEU A 162 -3.07 7.31 21.17
N LEU A 163 -1.77 7.03 21.17
CA LEU A 163 -1.01 6.66 19.98
C LEU A 163 -0.86 5.13 19.84
N THR A 164 -1.49 4.36 20.75
CA THR A 164 -1.54 2.90 20.70
C THR A 164 -2.94 2.43 20.33
N TYR A 165 -3.15 1.11 20.30
CA TYR A 165 -4.43 0.50 19.92
C TYR A 165 -5.62 0.90 20.82
N GLY A 166 -5.37 1.32 22.07
CA GLY A 166 -6.41 1.78 22.98
C GLY A 166 -7.44 0.70 23.37
N ASP A 167 -8.58 1.14 23.91
CA ASP A 167 -9.72 0.30 24.24
C ASP A 167 -10.49 -0.08 22.97
N PRO A 168 -10.79 -1.38 22.72
CA PRO A 168 -11.54 -1.82 21.54
C PRO A 168 -12.94 -1.20 21.41
N ALA A 169 -13.59 -0.82 22.51
CA ALA A 169 -14.87 -0.14 22.49
C ALA A 169 -14.74 1.35 22.10
N GLY A 170 -13.52 1.88 22.08
CA GLY A 170 -13.20 3.27 21.78
C GLY A 170 -12.86 4.09 23.03
N TYR A 171 -12.35 5.30 22.78
CA TYR A 171 -11.82 6.19 23.81
C TYR A 171 -12.88 6.56 24.86
N LEU A 172 -12.65 6.20 26.12
CA LEU A 172 -13.65 6.34 27.20
C LEU A 172 -14.23 7.76 27.36
N PRO A 173 -13.44 8.86 27.35
CA PRO A 173 -13.99 10.21 27.39
C PRO A 173 -14.92 10.53 26.21
N LEU A 174 -14.64 9.99 25.02
CA LEU A 174 -15.56 10.11 23.87
C LEU A 174 -16.85 9.33 24.13
N ARG A 175 -16.76 8.10 24.64
CA ARG A 175 -17.94 7.29 24.98
C ARG A 175 -18.85 7.98 26.00
N ARG A 176 -18.27 8.60 27.04
CA ARG A 176 -19.02 9.42 28.02
C ARG A 176 -19.72 10.61 27.37
N ALA A 177 -19.01 11.36 26.52
CA ALA A 177 -19.59 12.49 25.81
C ALA A 177 -20.73 12.07 24.87
N ILE A 178 -20.61 10.91 24.21
CA ILE A 178 -21.68 10.33 23.38
C ILE A 178 -22.88 9.96 24.26
N ALA A 179 -22.67 9.26 25.39
CA ALA A 179 -23.74 8.87 26.32
C ALA A 179 -24.56 10.07 26.81
N GLU A 180 -23.87 11.14 27.22
CA GLU A 180 -24.50 12.40 27.63
C GLU A 180 -25.29 13.03 26.48
N TYR A 181 -24.69 13.13 25.30
CA TYR A 181 -25.33 13.71 24.12
C TYR A 181 -26.59 12.95 23.69
N VAL A 182 -26.53 11.62 23.56
CA VAL A 182 -27.69 10.83 23.08
C VAL A 182 -28.81 10.78 24.12
N ARG A 183 -28.49 10.87 25.42
CA ARG A 183 -29.47 11.00 26.48
C ARG A 183 -30.24 12.31 26.36
N ALA A 184 -29.54 13.43 26.19
CA ALA A 184 -30.15 14.74 26.04
C ALA A 184 -30.89 14.91 24.70
N ALA A 185 -30.30 14.48 23.59
CA ALA A 185 -30.81 14.75 22.25
C ALA A 185 -31.85 13.72 21.76
N ARG A 186 -31.86 12.51 22.33
CA ARG A 186 -32.68 11.38 21.85
C ARG A 186 -33.36 10.58 22.97
N GLY A 187 -33.17 10.94 24.23
CA GLY A 187 -33.76 10.21 25.36
C GLY A 187 -33.19 8.81 25.57
N VAL A 188 -32.07 8.47 24.91
CA VAL A 188 -31.46 7.15 25.01
C VAL A 188 -30.75 7.01 26.35
N ARG A 189 -31.18 6.05 27.15
CA ARG A 189 -30.56 5.70 28.43
C ARG A 189 -29.46 4.68 28.19
N ALA A 190 -28.23 5.16 28.04
CA ALA A 190 -27.03 4.34 27.91
C ALA A 190 -25.91 4.88 28.81
N GLU A 191 -25.14 3.96 29.37
CA GLU A 191 -23.89 4.24 30.08
C GLU A 191 -22.68 4.07 29.14
N ALA A 192 -21.53 4.66 29.49
CA ALA A 192 -20.38 4.70 28.60
C ALA A 192 -19.79 3.32 28.27
N ASP A 193 -19.95 2.35 29.17
CA ASP A 193 -19.56 0.95 28.99
C ASP A 193 -20.44 0.20 27.99
N GLN A 194 -21.67 0.66 27.77
CA GLN A 194 -22.62 0.13 26.77
C GLN A 194 -22.43 0.74 25.37
N ILE A 195 -21.44 1.62 25.19
CA ILE A 195 -21.16 2.30 23.92
C ILE A 195 -19.91 1.70 23.28
N ILE A 196 -20.03 1.35 22.00
CA ILE A 196 -18.93 0.94 21.13
C ILE A 196 -18.83 1.92 19.97
N VAL A 197 -17.66 2.54 19.79
CA VAL A 197 -17.39 3.48 18.69
C VAL A 197 -16.91 2.70 17.47
N THR A 198 -17.61 2.86 16.34
CA THR A 198 -17.27 2.22 15.07
C THR A 198 -16.92 3.25 14.00
N ALA A 199 -16.33 2.79 12.89
CA ALA A 199 -16.04 3.58 11.70
C ALA A 199 -17.27 3.89 10.84
N GLY A 200 -18.48 3.58 11.32
CA GLY A 200 -19.74 3.86 10.65
C GLY A 200 -20.86 2.89 11.04
N SER A 201 -22.08 3.22 10.61
CA SER A 201 -23.28 2.41 10.89
C SER A 201 -23.17 0.99 10.32
N GLN A 202 -22.55 0.81 9.16
CA GLN A 202 -22.34 -0.51 8.55
C GLN A 202 -21.52 -1.45 9.43
N GLN A 203 -20.39 -0.96 9.99
CA GLN A 203 -19.60 -1.75 10.92
C GLN A 203 -20.38 -2.04 12.21
N GLY A 204 -21.19 -1.09 12.69
CA GLY A 204 -22.03 -1.28 13.86
C GLY A 204 -23.08 -2.37 13.66
N LEU A 205 -23.77 -2.38 12.52
CA LEU A 205 -24.77 -3.39 12.16
C LEU A 205 -24.14 -4.78 11.99
N ASP A 206 -22.98 -4.84 11.32
CA ASP A 206 -22.23 -6.08 11.12
C ASP A 206 -21.71 -6.67 12.44
N LEU A 207 -21.23 -5.82 13.35
CA LEU A 207 -20.85 -6.25 14.70
C LEU A 207 -22.05 -6.74 15.50
N ALA A 208 -23.15 -5.98 15.50
CA ALA A 208 -24.37 -6.34 16.21
C ALA A 208 -24.95 -7.67 15.72
N ALA A 209 -25.03 -7.88 14.40
CA ALA A 209 -25.51 -9.12 13.82
C ALA A 209 -24.65 -10.33 14.25
N ARG A 210 -23.32 -10.20 14.23
CA ARG A 210 -22.41 -11.30 14.61
C ARG A 210 -22.35 -11.61 16.10
N VAL A 211 -22.73 -10.66 16.97
CA VAL A 211 -22.65 -10.82 18.42
C VAL A 211 -23.99 -11.17 19.04
N LEU A 212 -25.11 -10.74 18.43
CA LEU A 212 -26.44 -10.89 18.99
C LEU A 212 -27.29 -11.97 18.32
N LEU A 213 -26.87 -12.52 17.19
CA LEU A 213 -27.60 -13.53 16.42
C LEU A 213 -26.73 -14.75 16.15
N ASP A 214 -27.37 -15.91 16.09
CA ASP A 214 -26.76 -17.15 15.62
C ASP A 214 -26.95 -17.32 14.11
N VAL A 215 -26.05 -18.08 13.48
CA VAL A 215 -26.18 -18.42 12.07
C VAL A 215 -27.50 -19.20 11.86
N HIS A 216 -28.27 -18.82 10.85
CA HIS A 216 -29.62 -19.32 10.54
C HIS A 216 -30.75 -18.83 11.45
N ASP A 217 -30.52 -17.84 12.30
CA ASP A 217 -31.62 -17.10 12.93
C ASP A 217 -32.49 -16.39 11.88
N THR A 218 -33.69 -15.99 12.28
CA THR A 218 -34.60 -15.21 11.43
C THR A 218 -34.67 -13.76 11.91
N ALA A 219 -34.41 -12.82 11.00
CA ALA A 219 -34.55 -11.39 11.27
C ALA A 219 -35.57 -10.73 10.32
N TRP A 220 -36.23 -9.69 10.81
CA TRP A 220 -37.24 -8.93 10.07
C TRP A 220 -36.64 -7.58 9.67
N VAL A 221 -36.86 -7.18 8.41
CA VAL A 221 -36.42 -5.89 7.87
C VAL A 221 -37.57 -5.19 7.17
N GLU A 222 -37.56 -3.86 7.19
CA GLU A 222 -38.54 -3.04 6.47
C GLU A 222 -38.43 -3.26 4.94
N ASP A 223 -39.56 -3.20 4.23
CA ASP A 223 -39.63 -3.25 2.76
C ASP A 223 -40.56 -2.14 2.23
N PRO A 224 -40.02 -1.08 1.58
CA PRO A 224 -38.60 -0.83 1.28
C PRO A 224 -37.81 -0.40 2.54
N GLY A 225 -36.55 -0.85 2.65
CA GLY A 225 -35.71 -0.57 3.81
C GLY A 225 -34.22 -0.31 3.50
N TYR A 226 -33.42 -0.14 4.56
CA TYR A 226 -31.99 0.14 4.43
C TYR A 226 -31.20 -1.10 3.97
N LEU A 227 -30.79 -1.12 2.68
CA LEU A 227 -30.05 -2.22 2.06
C LEU A 227 -28.76 -2.61 2.80
N GLY A 228 -28.11 -1.65 3.46
CA GLY A 228 -26.92 -1.92 4.26
C GLY A 228 -27.20 -2.77 5.50
N ALA A 229 -28.37 -2.63 6.14
CA ALA A 229 -28.76 -3.50 7.25
C ALA A 229 -29.06 -4.92 6.75
N ARG A 230 -29.81 -5.04 5.64
CA ARG A 230 -30.02 -6.34 4.99
C ARG A 230 -28.70 -7.02 4.64
N GLY A 231 -27.72 -6.26 4.15
CA GLY A 231 -26.41 -6.79 3.81
C GLY A 231 -25.62 -7.31 5.01
N ALA A 232 -25.67 -6.62 6.16
CA ALA A 232 -25.03 -7.07 7.39
C ALA A 232 -25.63 -8.38 7.93
N LEU A 233 -26.97 -8.53 7.87
CA LEU A 233 -27.66 -9.76 8.28
C LEU A 233 -27.28 -10.94 7.38
N LEU A 234 -27.34 -10.76 6.06
CA LEU A 234 -26.92 -11.78 5.09
C LEU A 234 -25.43 -12.17 5.27
N ALA A 235 -24.57 -11.22 5.64
CA ALA A 235 -23.16 -11.48 5.93
C ALA A 235 -22.95 -12.40 7.14
N ALA A 236 -23.81 -12.26 8.14
CA ALA A 236 -23.82 -13.08 9.35
C ALA A 236 -24.48 -14.45 9.15
N GLY A 237 -25.14 -14.69 8.00
CA GLY A 237 -25.82 -15.96 7.70
C GLY A 237 -27.24 -16.04 8.24
N ILE A 238 -27.87 -14.89 8.40
CA ILE A 238 -29.27 -14.67 8.76
C ILE A 238 -30.12 -14.60 7.49
#